data_AF-A0A435WTU9-F1
#
_entry.id   AF-A0A435WTU9-F1
#
_cell.length_a   1.000
_cell.length_b   1.000
_cell.length_c   1.000
_cell.angle_alpha   90.00
_cell.angle_beta   90.00
_cell.angle_gamma   90.00
#
_symmetry.space_group_name_H-M   'P 1'
#
loop_
_entity.id
_entity.type
_entity.pdbx_description
1 polymer ?
#
loop_
_entity_poly.entity_id
_entity_poly.type
_entity_poly.pdbx_seq_one_letter_code
_entity_poly.pdbx_strand_id
1 'polypeptide(L)'
;MSGNSRSKRTIIVDGVPLPDVLDETMIRGVVHGFYEEIRRDELLGPIFRQRIQADKWPQHLAKMCDFWSATLLRTARYEGRPLQPHLAIAGLGEAHFRRWLKLFRATVRRICP
;
A
#
# COMPACT_ATOMS: atom_id res chain seq x y z
N MET A 1 7.40 33.07 18.91
CA MET A 1 7.60 31.99 17.92
C MET A 1 7.08 30.70 18.53
N SER A 2 5.78 30.43 18.40
CA SER A 2 5.18 29.23 19.03
C SER A 2 5.42 28.01 18.15
N GLY A 3 6.36 27.17 18.57
CA GLY A 3 6.54 25.83 18.02
C GLY A 3 5.30 24.99 18.31
N ASN A 4 4.47 24.78 17.31
CA ASN A 4 3.34 23.87 17.39
C ASN A 4 3.88 22.43 17.36
N SER A 5 4.30 21.92 18.51
CA SER A 5 4.61 20.49 18.69
C SER A 5 3.31 19.71 18.61
N ARG A 6 2.91 19.39 17.38
CA ARG A 6 1.77 18.53 17.10
C ARG A 6 2.18 17.13 17.58
N SER A 7 1.79 16.78 18.80
CA SER A 7 2.02 15.48 19.43
C SER A 7 1.85 14.35 18.39
N LYS A 8 2.96 13.64 18.10
CA LYS A 8 2.96 12.43 17.26
C LYS A 8 2.13 11.38 18.00
N ARG A 9 0.81 11.35 17.79
CA ARG A 9 -0.03 10.26 18.30
C ARG A 9 0.37 8.98 17.56
N THR A 10 1.06 8.08 18.28
CA THR A 10 1.42 6.74 17.81
C THR A 10 0.18 6.02 17.32
N ILE A 11 0.24 5.44 16.11
CA ILE A 11 -0.83 4.60 15.60
C ILE A 11 -0.83 3.31 16.42
N ILE A 12 -1.98 2.94 16.98
CA ILE A 12 -2.17 1.70 17.72
C ILE A 12 -2.97 0.74 16.83
N VAL A 13 -2.42 -0.44 16.57
CA VAL A 13 -3.09 -1.53 15.84
C VAL A 13 -3.21 -2.69 16.80
N ASP A 14 -4.45 -3.12 17.10
CA ASP A 14 -4.73 -4.22 18.05
C ASP A 14 -4.05 -4.05 19.43
N GLY A 15 -3.96 -2.81 19.91
CA GLY A 15 -3.29 -2.47 21.18
C GLY A 15 -1.77 -2.32 21.10
N VAL A 16 -1.17 -2.60 19.94
CA VAL A 16 0.28 -2.50 19.72
C VAL A 16 0.62 -1.18 19.02
N PRO A 17 1.56 -0.37 19.56
CA PRO A 17 2.05 0.80 18.86
C PRO A 17 2.81 0.39 17.61
N LEU A 18 2.54 1.11 16.53
CA LEU A 18 3.28 0.93 15.30
C LEU A 18 4.76 1.30 15.54
N PRO A 19 5.73 0.48 15.09
CA PRO A 19 7.13 0.69 15.43
C PRO A 19 7.65 2.05 14.95
N ASP A 20 8.50 2.70 15.76
CA ASP A 20 9.16 3.96 15.39
C ASP A 20 10.09 3.82 14.17
N VAL A 21 10.44 2.58 13.81
CA VAL A 21 11.24 2.25 12.62
C VAL A 21 10.43 2.31 11.32
N LEU A 22 9.10 2.47 11.35
CA LEU A 22 8.35 2.67 10.10
C LEU A 22 8.69 4.03 9.48
N ASP A 23 9.29 4.00 8.30
CA ASP A 23 9.62 5.18 7.51
C ASP A 23 9.21 5.02 6.03
N GLU A 24 9.54 6.05 5.24
CA GLU A 24 9.27 6.06 3.80
C GLU A 24 10.06 5.00 3.03
N THR A 25 11.25 4.64 3.51
CA THR A 25 12.09 3.61 2.91
C THR A 25 11.41 2.25 3.03
N MET A 26 10.88 1.93 4.21
CA MET A 26 10.16 0.70 4.48
C MET A 26 8.86 0.63 3.67
N ILE A 27 8.08 1.71 3.62
CA ILE A 27 6.87 1.79 2.78
C ILE A 27 7.22 1.51 1.31
N ARG A 28 8.24 2.17 0.77
CA ARG A 28 8.69 1.96 -0.60
C ARG A 28 9.11 0.51 -0.82
N GLY A 29 9.86 -0.08 0.10
CA GLY A 29 10.28 -1.49 0.04
C GLY A 29 9.08 -2.44 -0.05
N VAL A 30 8.12 -2.30 0.88
CA VAL A 30 6.90 -3.12 0.92
C VAL A 30 6.05 -2.93 -0.34
N VAL A 31 5.80 -1.70 -0.77
CA VAL A 31 5.01 -1.42 -1.98
C VAL A 31 5.65 -2.04 -3.21
N HIS A 32 6.93 -1.78 -3.47
CA HIS A 32 7.61 -2.31 -4.64
C HIS A 32 7.67 -3.85 -4.62
N GLY A 33 8.06 -4.44 -3.49
CA GLY A 33 8.11 -5.90 -3.35
C GLY A 33 6.74 -6.55 -3.50
N PHE A 34 5.68 -5.90 -3.01
CA PHE A 34 4.32 -6.42 -3.11
C PHE A 34 3.80 -6.40 -4.54
N TYR A 35 4.04 -5.31 -5.27
CA TYR A 35 3.61 -5.20 -6.66
C TYR A 35 4.43 -6.07 -7.62
N GLU A 36 5.68 -6.40 -7.29
CA GLU A 36 6.43 -7.43 -7.99
C GLU A 36 5.74 -8.80 -7.89
N GLU A 37 5.32 -9.20 -6.69
CA GLU A 37 4.58 -10.44 -6.47
C GLU A 37 3.21 -10.43 -7.17
N ILE A 38 2.46 -9.33 -7.09
CA ILE A 38 1.19 -9.19 -7.81
C ILE A 38 1.36 -9.41 -9.32
N ARG A 39 2.42 -8.87 -9.93
CA ARG A 39 2.62 -8.96 -11.38
C ARG A 39 2.88 -10.40 -11.84
N ARG A 40 3.49 -11.21 -10.98
CA ARG A 40 3.78 -12.64 -11.21
C ARG A 40 2.61 -13.54 -10.84
N ASP A 41 1.68 -13.06 -10.03
CA ASP A 41 0.54 -13.83 -9.56
C ASP A 41 -0.44 -14.19 -10.69
N GLU A 42 -0.86 -15.45 -10.75
CA GLU A 42 -1.75 -15.96 -11.80
C GLU A 42 -3.19 -15.42 -11.68
N LEU A 43 -3.66 -15.14 -10.46
CA LEU A 43 -5.02 -14.64 -10.21
C LEU A 43 -5.08 -13.11 -10.30
N LEU A 44 -4.14 -12.42 -9.69
CA LEU A 44 -4.13 -10.94 -9.63
C LEU A 44 -3.44 -10.31 -10.84
N GLY A 45 -2.36 -10.91 -11.33
CA GLY A 45 -1.56 -10.37 -12.42
C GLY A 45 -2.39 -9.99 -13.66
N PRO A 46 -3.33 -10.82 -14.15
CA PRO A 46 -4.20 -10.47 -15.27
C PRO A 46 -5.00 -9.18 -15.04
N ILE A 47 -5.54 -8.96 -13.84
CA ILE A 47 -6.32 -7.76 -13.50
C ILE A 47 -5.45 -6.51 -13.62
N PHE A 48 -4.25 -6.55 -13.02
CA PHE A 48 -3.34 -5.40 -13.07
C PHE A 48 -2.81 -5.13 -14.48
N ARG A 49 -2.50 -6.18 -15.26
CA ARG A 49 -2.08 -6.03 -16.67
C ARG A 49 -3.16 -5.38 -17.55
N GLN A 50 -4.43 -5.70 -17.31
CA GLN A 50 -5.55 -5.09 -18.04
C GLN A 50 -5.79 -3.62 -17.66
N ARG A 51 -5.43 -3.22 -16.42
CA ARG A 51 -5.75 -1.88 -15.88
C ARG A 51 -4.59 -0.90 -15.89
N ILE A 52 -3.34 -1.38 -15.97
CA ILE A 52 -2.14 -0.55 -15.87
C ILE A 52 -1.25 -0.85 -17.06
N GLN A 53 -1.14 0.12 -17.96
CA GLN A 53 -0.22 0.08 -19.10
C GLN A 53 1.24 0.01 -18.62
N ALA A 54 2.11 -0.62 -19.41
CA ALA A 54 3.50 -0.89 -19.04
C ALA A 54 4.28 0.37 -18.63
N ASP A 55 4.04 1.50 -19.29
CA ASP A 55 4.66 2.81 -19.03
C ASP A 55 4.07 3.52 -17.79
N LYS A 56 2.90 3.11 -17.30
CA LYS A 56 2.21 3.72 -16.14
C LYS A 56 2.57 3.09 -14.80
N TRP A 57 3.35 2.01 -14.79
CA TRP A 57 3.78 1.35 -13.55
C TRP A 57 4.54 2.27 -12.58
N PRO A 58 5.52 3.09 -13.02
CA PRO A 58 6.20 4.02 -12.11
C PRO A 58 5.24 4.98 -11.41
N GLN A 59 4.26 5.52 -12.16
CA GLN A 59 3.23 6.41 -11.61
C GLN A 59 2.31 5.67 -10.62
N HIS A 60 1.91 4.44 -10.94
CA HIS A 60 1.10 3.63 -10.03
C HIS A 60 1.82 3.35 -8.72
N LEU A 61 3.08 2.92 -8.77
CA LEU A 61 3.89 2.63 -7.58
C LEU A 61 4.09 3.87 -6.71
N ALA A 62 4.37 5.03 -7.32
CA ALA A 62 4.46 6.30 -6.59
C ALA A 62 3.15 6.62 -5.84
N LYS A 63 2.00 6.50 -6.52
CA LYS A 63 0.69 6.71 -5.90
C LYS A 63 0.40 5.76 -4.74
N MET A 64 0.89 4.52 -4.80
CA MET A 64 0.72 3.53 -3.72
C MET A 64 1.63 3.82 -2.53
N CYS A 65 2.87 4.29 -2.76
CA CYS A 65 3.72 4.81 -1.69
C CYS A 65 3.05 6.00 -0.99
N ASP A 66 2.49 6.95 -1.75
CA ASP A 66 1.78 8.10 -1.18
C ASP A 66 0.54 7.68 -0.38
N PHE A 67 -0.23 6.70 -0.87
CA PHE A 67 -1.36 6.13 -0.15
C PHE A 67 -0.96 5.55 1.21
N TRP A 68 0.09 4.72 1.25
CA TRP A 68 0.54 4.09 2.49
C TRP A 68 1.21 5.09 3.44
N SER A 69 1.92 6.08 2.91
CA SER A 69 2.46 7.17 3.71
C SER A 69 1.36 8.01 4.35
N ALA A 70 0.30 8.34 3.61
CA ALA A 70 -0.85 9.03 4.19
C ALA A 70 -1.56 8.18 5.25
N THR A 71 -1.63 6.85 5.05
CA THR A 71 -2.31 5.93 5.96
C THR A 71 -1.53 5.67 7.24
N LEU A 72 -0.22 5.42 7.13
CA LEU A 72 0.61 4.96 8.25
C LEU A 72 1.44 6.08 8.87
N LEU A 73 1.89 7.04 8.07
CA LEU A 73 2.72 8.18 8.53
C LEU A 73 1.90 9.48 8.61
N ARG A 74 0.61 9.45 8.25
CA ARG A 74 -0.32 10.60 8.30
C ARG A 74 0.17 11.80 7.49
N THR A 75 0.88 11.54 6.39
CA THR A 75 1.23 12.60 5.43
C THR A 75 0.01 13.02 4.61
N ALA A 76 0.08 14.18 3.95
CA ALA A 76 -0.98 14.67 3.07
C ALA A 76 -0.73 14.30 1.59
N ARG A 77 0.07 13.27 1.30
CA ARG A 77 0.52 12.97 -0.08
C ARG A 77 -0.52 12.26 -0.96
N TYR A 78 -1.60 11.76 -0.36
CA TYR A 78 -2.65 11.05 -1.09
C TYR A 78 -4.02 11.68 -0.86
N GLU A 79 -4.60 12.18 -1.94
CA GLU A 79 -5.94 12.80 -1.95
C GLU A 79 -6.96 11.96 -2.74
N GLY A 80 -6.58 10.74 -3.11
CA GLY A 80 -7.42 9.85 -3.91
C GLY A 80 -8.58 9.24 -3.14
N ARG A 81 -9.57 8.72 -3.88
CA ARG A 81 -10.64 7.89 -3.33
C ARG A 81 -10.30 6.42 -3.59
N PRO A 82 -9.76 5.67 -2.61
CA PRO A 82 -9.18 4.36 -2.87
C PRO A 82 -10.24 3.35 -3.33
N LEU A 83 -11.48 3.44 -2.83
CA LEU A 83 -12.51 2.44 -3.12
C LEU A 83 -13.04 2.51 -4.56
N GLN A 84 -13.23 3.72 -5.11
CA GLN A 84 -13.92 3.94 -6.38
C GLN A 84 -13.28 3.18 -7.57
N PRO A 85 -11.94 3.22 -7.77
CA PRO A 85 -11.29 2.44 -8.83
C PRO A 85 -11.49 0.92 -8.72
N HIS A 86 -11.65 0.39 -7.50
CA HIS A 86 -11.81 -1.05 -7.27
C HIS A 86 -13.24 -1.52 -7.57
N LEU A 87 -14.25 -0.70 -7.27
CA LEU A 87 -15.65 -0.99 -7.60
C LEU A 87 -15.90 -1.03 -9.11
N ALA A 88 -15.09 -0.29 -9.89
CA ALA A 88 -15.14 -0.32 -11.35
C ALA A 88 -14.45 -1.55 -11.98
N ILE A 89 -13.98 -2.51 -11.18
CA ILE A 89 -13.37 -3.75 -11.67
C ILE A 89 -14.42 -4.87 -11.69
N ALA A 90 -14.96 -5.14 -12.88
CA ALA A 90 -15.86 -6.27 -13.09
C ALA A 90 -15.14 -7.60 -12.73
N GLY A 91 -15.83 -8.46 -11.98
CA GLY A 91 -15.29 -9.75 -11.54
C GLY A 91 -14.30 -9.66 -10.36
N LEU A 92 -13.97 -8.47 -9.86
CA LEU A 92 -13.23 -8.35 -8.60
C LEU A 92 -14.10 -8.84 -7.45
N GLY A 93 -13.53 -9.66 -6.58
CA GLY A 93 -14.29 -10.33 -5.54
C GLY A 93 -13.42 -10.90 -4.43
N GLU A 94 -14.05 -11.62 -3.52
CA GLU A 94 -13.43 -12.06 -2.27
C GLU A 94 -12.17 -12.91 -2.47
N ALA A 95 -12.15 -13.81 -3.47
CA ALA A 95 -10.98 -14.62 -3.79
C ALA A 95 -9.75 -13.77 -4.14
N HIS A 96 -9.94 -12.71 -4.92
CA HIS A 96 -8.89 -11.75 -5.27
C HIS A 96 -8.40 -11.01 -4.03
N PHE A 97 -9.31 -10.55 -3.18
CA PHE A 97 -8.95 -9.83 -1.96
C PHE A 97 -8.18 -10.71 -0.98
N ARG A 98 -8.60 -11.97 -0.78
CA ARG A 98 -7.84 -12.94 0.02
C ARG A 98 -6.44 -13.19 -0.53
N ARG A 99 -6.31 -13.31 -1.86
CA ARG A 99 -5.00 -13.49 -2.50
C ARG A 99 -4.12 -12.26 -2.31
N TRP A 100 -4.69 -11.07 -2.46
CA TRP A 100 -4.01 -9.79 -2.24
C TRP A 100 -3.48 -9.70 -0.81
N LEU A 101 -4.31 -10.02 0.20
CA LEU A 101 -3.90 -10.01 1.62
C LEU A 101 -2.81 -11.04 1.90
N LYS A 102 -2.89 -12.24 1.30
CA LYS A 102 -1.88 -13.28 1.44
C LYS A 102 -0.51 -12.79 0.95
N LEU A 103 -0.46 -12.22 -0.26
CA LEU A 103 0.78 -11.69 -0.84
C LEU A 103 1.30 -10.49 -0.03
N PHE A 104 0.42 -9.57 0.37
CA PHE A 104 0.83 -8.39 1.14
C PHE A 104 1.47 -8.79 2.48
N ARG A 105 0.82 -9.69 3.24
CA ARG A 105 1.36 -10.19 4.51
C ARG A 105 2.69 -10.91 4.32
N ALA A 106 2.84 -11.71 3.27
CA ALA A 106 4.10 -12.39 2.96
C ALA A 106 5.22 -11.39 2.68
N THR A 107 4.93 -10.34 1.90
CA THR A 107 5.90 -9.27 1.61
C THR A 107 6.29 -8.49 2.85
N VAL A 108 5.32 -8.10 3.69
CA VAL A 108 5.60 -7.40 4.96
C VAL A 108 6.51 -8.24 5.86
N ARG A 109 6.20 -9.52 6.06
CA ARG A 109 7.03 -10.43 6.87
C ARG A 109 8.45 -10.62 6.33
N ARG A 110 8.64 -10.45 5.03
CA ARG A 110 9.95 -10.59 4.37
C ARG A 110 10.79 -9.32 4.46
N ILE A 111 10.15 -8.14 4.47
CA ILE A 111 10.83 -6.84 4.33
C ILE A 111 10.95 -6.11 5.67
N CYS A 112 9.94 -6.21 6.53
CA CYS A 112 9.94 -5.56 7.83
C CYS A 112 10.68 -6.44 8.86
N PRO A 113 11.46 -5.83 9.77
CA PRO A 113 12.17 -6.51 10.84
C PRO A 113 11.25 -7.06 11.94
#